data_AF-A0A6A5UIP2-F1
#
_entry.id   AF-A0A6A5UIP2-F1
#
_cell.length_a   1.000
_cell.length_b   1.000
_cell.length_c   1.000
_cell.angle_alpha   90.00
_cell.angle_beta   90.00
_cell.angle_gamma   90.00
#
_symmetry.space_group_name_H-M   'P 1'
#
loop_
_entity.id
_entity.type
_entity.pdbx_description
1 polymer ?
#
loop_
_entity_poly.entity_id
_entity_poly.type
_entity_poly.pdbx_seq_one_letter_code
_entity_poly.pdbx_strand_id
1 'polypeptide(L)'
;MSTTNPSIPSPDGTCHLLRLPFELRNKIYDYALSEEDGIGYLEDKSYVGRLVHLASSTTPTDDPRTSTRKFVKSEHIARCGKIELVLANQLQFVNRQLRMETRGLGLARNDLTILLPNRYNTIITFPRLVQCLSARQKKVLRNITLDQSVELPRQLLSDSFYLDAFETILDFARTHPNVKISLPAPHLQPEFGARFVFQVSAAILAARKEEPYMSRFLLPCVFDFVKTRMDDIQRASFWRSCFRGGVPENIRLFPWGEFDEAKTREELENIPCRDDAAWNEWLDAIGEIYENGF
;
A
#
# COMPACT_ATOMS: atom_id res chain seq x y z
N MET A 1 20.06 32.71 -27.69
CA MET A 1 19.22 31.61 -27.17
C MET A 1 19.05 30.61 -28.30
N SER A 2 19.40 29.34 -28.10
CA SER A 2 19.32 28.31 -29.13
C SER A 2 17.84 28.04 -29.47
N THR A 3 17.44 28.26 -30.71
CA THR A 3 16.06 28.08 -31.23
C THR A 3 15.75 26.63 -31.63
N THR A 4 16.66 25.70 -31.38
CA THR A 4 16.51 24.30 -31.75
C THR A 4 15.55 23.57 -30.82
N ASN A 5 14.50 23.01 -31.41
CA ASN A 5 13.55 22.13 -30.75
C ASN A 5 14.31 20.94 -30.11
N PRO A 6 14.27 20.76 -28.77
CA PRO A 6 15.00 19.69 -28.08
C PRO A 6 14.49 18.27 -28.44
N SER A 7 13.33 18.15 -29.09
CA SER A 7 12.81 16.87 -29.60
C SER A 7 13.51 16.39 -30.86
N ILE A 8 14.31 17.23 -31.53
CA ILE A 8 15.08 16.83 -32.73
C ILE A 8 16.49 16.41 -32.28
N PRO A 9 16.91 15.15 -32.50
CA PRO A 9 18.25 14.72 -32.14
C PRO A 9 19.31 15.53 -32.89
N SER A 10 20.45 15.77 -32.24
CA SER A 10 21.57 16.48 -32.86
C SER A 10 22.06 15.72 -34.09
N PRO A 11 22.39 16.40 -35.21
CA PRO A 11 22.83 15.75 -36.46
C PRO A 11 24.13 14.94 -36.30
N ASP A 12 24.94 15.25 -35.28
CA ASP A 12 26.16 14.52 -34.93
C ASP A 12 25.91 13.32 -33.98
N GLY A 13 24.66 13.05 -33.59
CA GLY A 13 24.30 11.99 -32.65
C GLY A 13 24.61 12.33 -31.18
N THR A 14 25.05 13.56 -30.87
CA THR A 14 25.38 13.97 -29.52
C THR A 14 24.13 14.06 -28.64
N CYS A 15 24.14 13.36 -27.50
CA CYS A 15 23.10 13.49 -26.48
C CYS A 15 23.39 14.69 -25.56
N HIS A 16 22.68 15.80 -25.76
CA HIS A 16 22.88 17.02 -24.96
C HIS A 16 22.65 16.81 -23.46
N LEU A 17 21.75 15.90 -23.07
CA LEU A 17 21.52 15.53 -21.68
C LEU A 17 22.79 15.01 -21.00
N LEU A 18 23.60 14.20 -21.69
CA LEU A 18 24.81 13.59 -21.15
C LEU A 18 25.98 14.58 -21.03
N ARG A 19 25.88 15.77 -21.65
CA ARG A 19 26.86 16.86 -21.50
C ARG A 19 26.63 17.71 -20.25
N LEU A 20 25.46 17.62 -19.63
CA LEU A 20 25.18 18.33 -18.39
C LEU A 20 26.02 17.75 -17.24
N PRO A 21 26.42 18.56 -16.25
CA PRO A 21 26.95 18.07 -14.99
C PRO A 21 26.05 17.02 -14.35
N PHE A 22 26.66 16.06 -13.64
CA PHE A 22 25.95 14.92 -13.05
C PHE A 22 24.85 15.35 -12.09
N GLU A 23 25.06 16.45 -11.35
CA GLU A 23 24.11 17.03 -10.41
C GLU A 23 22.82 17.50 -11.11
N LEU A 24 22.95 18.12 -12.29
CA LEU A 24 21.79 18.53 -13.09
C LEU A 24 21.07 17.32 -13.68
N ARG A 25 21.80 16.29 -14.12
CA ARG A 25 21.20 15.04 -14.59
C ARG A 25 20.41 14.35 -13.48
N ASN A 26 20.93 14.31 -12.26
CA ASN A 26 20.23 13.74 -11.12
C ASN A 26 18.90 14.44 -10.86
N LYS A 27 18.87 15.78 -10.91
CA LYS A 27 17.62 16.57 -10.79
C LYS A 27 16.63 16.26 -11.91
N ILE A 28 17.10 16.12 -13.15
CA ILE A 28 16.26 15.71 -14.28
C ILE A 28 15.71 14.31 -14.04
N TYR A 29 16.54 13.37 -13.57
CA TYR A 29 16.07 12.03 -13.24
C TYR A 29 15.07 12.07 -12.07
N ASP A 30 15.28 12.93 -11.06
CA ASP A 30 14.34 13.08 -9.93
C ASP A 30 12.97 13.41 -10.47
N TYR A 31 12.88 14.39 -11.36
CA TYR A 31 11.62 14.73 -12.01
C TYR A 31 11.09 13.61 -12.92
N ALA A 32 11.91 13.07 -13.81
CA ALA A 32 11.48 12.14 -14.85
C ALA A 32 11.18 10.72 -14.37
N LEU A 33 11.61 10.35 -13.16
CA LEU A 33 11.38 9.04 -12.57
C LEU A 33 10.43 9.08 -11.38
N SER A 34 9.97 10.25 -10.95
CA SER A 34 8.98 10.36 -9.88
C SER A 34 7.58 10.32 -10.49
N GLU A 35 6.75 9.43 -9.96
CA GLU A 35 5.36 9.22 -10.33
C GLU A 35 4.51 9.68 -9.15
N GLU A 36 3.51 10.52 -9.42
CA GLU A 36 2.62 11.07 -8.40
C GLU A 36 1.94 9.96 -7.58
N ASP A 37 1.54 8.88 -8.25
CA ASP A 37 0.85 7.75 -7.65
C ASP A 37 1.80 6.59 -7.29
N GLY A 38 3.10 6.76 -7.52
CA GLY A 38 4.10 5.72 -7.35
C GLY A 38 4.14 4.70 -8.50
N ILE A 39 4.77 3.56 -8.23
CA ILE A 39 5.01 2.50 -9.22
C ILE A 39 4.45 1.16 -8.76
N GLY A 40 3.99 0.36 -9.71
CA GLY A 40 3.50 -1.00 -9.48
C GLY A 40 4.62 -2.03 -9.63
N TYR A 41 4.64 -3.06 -8.81
CA TYR A 41 5.37 -4.31 -9.08
C TYR A 41 4.37 -5.38 -9.53
N LEU A 42 4.61 -5.97 -10.69
CA LEU A 42 3.73 -6.95 -11.30
C LEU A 42 4.54 -8.14 -11.78
N GLU A 43 4.10 -9.35 -11.45
CA GLU A 43 4.67 -10.59 -11.97
C GLU A 43 3.82 -11.14 -13.11
N ASP A 44 4.47 -11.47 -14.22
CA ASP A 44 3.81 -12.20 -15.30
C ASP A 44 3.62 -13.70 -14.95
N LYS A 45 3.02 -14.45 -15.87
CA LYS A 45 2.77 -15.90 -15.69
C LYS A 45 4.05 -16.73 -15.55
N SER A 46 5.20 -16.17 -15.91
CA SER A 46 6.52 -16.79 -15.76
C SER A 46 7.23 -16.35 -14.49
N TYR A 47 6.52 -15.67 -13.56
CA TYR A 47 7.06 -15.11 -12.33
C TYR A 47 8.16 -14.07 -12.55
N VAL A 48 8.19 -13.44 -13.73
CA VAL A 48 9.13 -12.35 -14.00
C VAL A 48 8.49 -11.05 -13.52
N GLY A 49 9.07 -10.51 -12.44
CA GLY A 49 8.68 -9.24 -11.86
C GLY A 49 9.08 -8.04 -12.73
N ARG A 50 8.14 -7.11 -12.91
CA ARG A 50 8.32 -5.86 -13.66
C ARG A 50 7.81 -4.69 -12.83
N LEU A 51 8.54 -3.58 -12.89
CA LEU A 51 8.05 -2.30 -12.37
C LEU A 51 7.28 -1.60 -13.48
N VAL A 52 6.09 -1.10 -13.16
CA VAL A 52 5.16 -0.46 -14.11
C VAL A 52 4.67 0.87 -13.52
N HIS A 53 4.26 1.79 -14.38
CA HIS A 53 3.55 2.99 -13.93
C HIS A 53 2.18 2.61 -13.38
N LEU A 54 1.81 3.17 -12.24
CA LEU A 54 0.41 3.16 -11.79
C LEU A 54 -0.30 4.28 -12.54
N ALA A 55 -0.66 4.04 -13.80
CA ALA A 55 -1.48 5.00 -14.53
C ALA A 55 -2.80 5.15 -13.76
N SER A 56 -3.10 6.35 -13.27
CA SER A 56 -4.38 6.62 -12.63
C SER A 56 -5.45 6.42 -13.68
N SER A 57 -6.15 5.28 -13.60
CA SER A 57 -7.42 5.07 -14.29
C SER A 57 -8.51 5.94 -13.66
N THR A 58 -8.16 7.09 -13.09
CA THR A 58 -9.14 8.10 -12.71
C THR A 58 -9.67 8.66 -14.02
N THR A 59 -10.71 8.02 -14.56
CA THR A 59 -11.83 8.80 -15.02
C THR A 59 -12.08 9.83 -13.92
N PRO A 60 -12.00 11.15 -14.18
CA PRO A 60 -12.24 12.15 -13.16
C PRO A 60 -13.62 11.85 -12.56
N THR A 61 -13.63 11.30 -11.36
CA THR A 61 -14.86 11.18 -10.58
C THR A 61 -15.03 12.53 -9.94
N ASP A 62 -16.11 13.23 -10.29
CA ASP A 62 -16.43 14.61 -9.86
C ASP A 62 -16.63 14.78 -8.35
N ASP A 63 -16.35 13.77 -7.53
CA ASP A 63 -16.49 13.84 -6.08
C ASP A 63 -15.14 14.10 -5.38
N PRO A 64 -14.86 15.34 -4.91
CA PRO A 64 -13.64 15.65 -4.18
C PRO A 64 -13.57 14.96 -2.81
N ARG A 65 -14.66 14.35 -2.32
CA ARG A 65 -14.71 13.71 -0.99
C ARG A 65 -14.09 12.30 -0.96
N THR A 66 -13.94 11.64 -2.10
CA THR A 66 -13.32 10.29 -2.21
C THR A 66 -11.84 10.35 -2.59
N SER A 67 -11.25 11.55 -2.65
CA SER A 67 -9.91 11.81 -3.21
C SER A 67 -8.72 11.38 -2.34
N THR A 68 -8.93 10.90 -1.10
CA THR A 68 -7.81 10.78 -0.17
C THR A 68 -6.87 9.62 -0.48
N ARG A 69 -7.30 8.57 -1.19
CA ARG A 69 -6.39 7.52 -1.70
C ARG A 69 -6.83 6.90 -3.01
N LYS A 70 -5.99 7.08 -4.03
CA LYS A 70 -6.06 6.33 -5.29
C LYS A 70 -5.60 4.89 -5.06
N PHE A 71 -6.42 4.07 -4.40
CA PHE A 71 -6.28 2.63 -4.59
C PHE A 71 -6.50 2.38 -6.08
N VAL A 72 -5.45 1.94 -6.77
CA VAL A 72 -5.58 1.46 -8.14
C VAL A 72 -6.57 0.32 -8.06
N LYS A 73 -7.81 0.54 -8.52
CA LYS A 73 -8.84 -0.50 -8.52
C LYS A 73 -8.30 -1.66 -9.36
N SER A 74 -7.70 -2.64 -8.70
CA SER A 74 -7.15 -3.85 -9.30
C SER A 74 -8.22 -4.60 -10.11
N GLU A 75 -9.49 -4.44 -9.71
CA GLU A 75 -10.64 -4.93 -10.47
C GLU A 75 -10.72 -4.34 -11.89
N HIS A 76 -10.29 -3.09 -12.10
CA HIS A 76 -10.18 -2.50 -13.43
C HIS A 76 -9.08 -3.18 -14.25
N ILE A 77 -7.94 -3.52 -13.64
CA ILE A 77 -6.86 -4.26 -14.32
C ILE A 77 -7.33 -5.63 -14.82
N ALA A 78 -8.10 -6.34 -13.99
CA ALA A 78 -8.63 -7.65 -14.35
C ALA A 78 -9.79 -7.60 -15.35
N ARG A 79 -10.62 -6.55 -15.33
CA ARG A 79 -11.82 -6.41 -16.19
C ARG A 79 -11.56 -5.74 -17.54
N CYS A 80 -10.58 -4.84 -17.65
CA CYS A 80 -10.40 -4.00 -18.84
C CYS A 80 -9.68 -4.67 -20.03
N GLY A 81 -9.25 -5.94 -19.92
CA GLY A 81 -8.81 -6.76 -21.06
C GLY A 81 -7.50 -6.37 -21.77
N LYS A 82 -7.05 -5.11 -21.64
CA LYS A 82 -5.78 -4.57 -22.16
C LYS A 82 -5.39 -3.31 -21.39
N ILE A 83 -4.89 -3.46 -20.16
CA ILE A 83 -4.09 -2.35 -19.62
C ILE A 83 -2.74 -2.40 -20.34
N GLU A 84 -2.43 -1.35 -21.08
CA GLU A 84 -1.08 -1.14 -21.60
C GLU A 84 -0.16 -0.90 -20.42
N LEU A 85 0.55 -1.95 -20.00
CA LEU A 85 1.54 -1.86 -18.95
C LEU A 85 2.75 -1.09 -19.45
N VAL A 86 2.84 0.19 -19.07
CA VAL A 86 4.03 1.01 -19.32
C VAL A 86 5.05 0.66 -18.24
N LEU A 87 6.24 0.18 -18.65
CA LEU A 87 7.33 -0.10 -17.71
C LEU A 87 7.79 1.17 -17.00
N ALA A 88 8.04 1.11 -15.70
CA ALA A 88 8.66 2.22 -14.99
C ALA A 88 10.09 2.48 -15.52
N ASN A 89 10.55 3.73 -15.44
CA ASN A 89 11.87 4.17 -15.93
C ASN A 89 12.07 3.89 -17.43
N GLN A 90 11.33 4.60 -18.29
CA GLN A 90 11.49 4.52 -19.75
C GLN A 90 12.86 5.03 -20.24
N LEU A 91 13.55 5.88 -19.45
CA LEU A 91 14.89 6.37 -19.77
C LEU A 91 15.92 5.25 -19.96
N GLN A 92 15.69 4.08 -19.35
CA GLN A 92 16.59 2.93 -19.49
C GLN A 92 16.67 2.36 -20.91
N PHE A 93 15.71 2.69 -21.77
CA PHE A 93 15.66 2.21 -23.16
C PHE A 93 16.31 3.17 -24.16
N VAL A 94 16.64 4.40 -23.74
CA VAL A 94 17.21 5.41 -24.63
C VAL A 94 18.66 5.07 -25.01
N ASN A 95 19.51 4.79 -24.02
CA ASN A 95 20.89 4.31 -24.25
C ASN A 95 21.47 3.60 -23.02
N ARG A 96 22.62 2.93 -23.20
CA ARG A 96 23.29 2.14 -22.14
C ARG A 96 23.74 3.00 -20.95
N GLN A 97 24.19 4.23 -21.18
CA GLN A 97 24.65 5.10 -20.10
C GLN A 97 23.48 5.53 -19.20
N LEU A 98 22.36 5.97 -19.79
CA LEU A 98 21.15 6.31 -19.05
C LEU A 98 20.62 5.10 -18.28
N ARG A 99 20.63 3.91 -18.88
CA ARG A 99 20.27 2.67 -18.17
C ARG A 99 21.13 2.45 -16.92
N MET A 100 22.43 2.69 -17.00
CA MET A 100 23.34 2.53 -15.87
C MET A 100 23.12 3.61 -14.80
N GLU A 101 22.92 4.86 -15.21
CA GLU A 101 22.70 6.00 -14.31
C GLU A 101 21.34 5.93 -13.60
N THR A 102 20.29 5.43 -14.26
CA THR A 102 18.93 5.39 -13.70
C THR A 102 18.54 4.07 -13.05
N ARG A 103 19.42 3.05 -13.09
CA ARG A 103 19.12 1.72 -12.55
C ARG A 103 18.79 1.79 -11.05
N GLY A 104 17.56 1.40 -10.72
CA GLY A 104 17.07 1.37 -9.34
C GLY A 104 16.66 2.72 -8.75
N LEU A 105 16.85 3.83 -9.47
CA LEU A 105 16.42 5.16 -8.99
C LEU A 105 14.90 5.28 -8.88
N GLY A 106 14.14 4.54 -9.71
CA GLY A 106 12.68 4.49 -9.61
C GLY A 106 12.21 4.03 -8.23
N LEU A 107 12.83 2.99 -7.65
CA LEU A 107 12.47 2.51 -6.31
C LEU A 107 12.82 3.50 -5.20
N ALA A 108 13.85 4.34 -5.40
CA ALA A 108 14.30 5.30 -4.41
C ALA A 108 13.41 6.55 -4.33
N ARG A 109 12.59 6.78 -5.36
CA ARG A 109 11.83 8.02 -5.58
C ARG A 109 10.32 7.82 -5.50
N ASN A 110 9.87 6.57 -5.63
CA ASN A 110 8.46 6.23 -5.68
C ASN A 110 8.08 5.31 -4.55
N ASP A 111 6.80 5.40 -4.19
CA ASP A 111 6.12 4.39 -3.42
C ASP A 111 5.87 3.17 -4.31
N LEU A 112 5.95 1.98 -3.71
CA LEU A 112 5.85 0.72 -4.42
C LEU A 112 4.56 0.00 -4.08
N THR A 113 3.70 -0.26 -5.06
CA THR A 113 2.51 -1.08 -4.89
C THR A 113 2.71 -2.44 -5.54
N ILE A 114 2.65 -3.52 -4.79
CA ILE A 114 2.65 -4.88 -5.35
C ILE A 114 1.26 -5.15 -5.90
N LEU A 115 1.14 -5.36 -7.21
CA LEU A 115 -0.13 -5.55 -7.93
C LEU A 115 -0.43 -7.02 -8.20
N LEU A 116 -1.71 -7.33 -8.42
CA LEU A 116 -2.19 -8.69 -8.72
C LEU A 116 -2.83 -8.80 -10.11
N PRO A 117 -2.06 -9.18 -11.15
CA PRO A 117 -2.68 -9.47 -12.45
C PRO A 117 -3.48 -10.78 -12.46
N ASN A 118 -3.13 -11.75 -11.59
CA ASN A 118 -3.54 -13.15 -11.77
C ASN A 118 -4.03 -13.83 -10.47
N ARG A 119 -5.01 -13.27 -9.72
CA ARG A 119 -5.63 -13.90 -8.51
C ARG A 119 -4.69 -14.41 -7.39
N TYR A 120 -3.37 -14.30 -7.53
CA TYR A 120 -2.39 -14.67 -6.53
C TYR A 120 -2.42 -13.67 -5.38
N ASN A 121 -1.84 -14.02 -4.23
CA ASN A 121 -1.80 -13.11 -3.08
C ASN A 121 -0.50 -12.27 -3.10
N THR A 122 -0.59 -10.96 -2.87
CA THR A 122 0.57 -10.06 -2.80
C THR A 122 1.52 -10.39 -1.67
N ILE A 123 1.01 -10.99 -0.59
CA ILE A 123 1.80 -11.48 0.54
C ILE A 123 2.78 -12.54 0.06
N ILE A 124 2.37 -13.43 -0.85
CA ILE A 124 3.25 -14.45 -1.45
C ILE A 124 4.25 -13.82 -2.44
N THR A 125 3.87 -12.73 -3.08
CA THR A 125 4.73 -11.99 -4.03
C THR A 125 5.80 -11.18 -3.31
N PHE A 126 5.52 -10.69 -2.10
CA PHE A 126 6.44 -9.86 -1.33
C PHE A 126 7.81 -10.52 -1.06
N PRO A 127 7.91 -11.77 -0.53
CA PRO A 127 9.19 -12.44 -0.34
C PRO A 127 10.03 -12.52 -1.61
N ARG A 128 9.40 -12.79 -2.75
CA ARG A 128 10.07 -12.94 -4.05
C ARG A 128 10.63 -11.61 -4.54
N LEU A 129 9.82 -10.55 -4.45
CA LEU A 129 10.30 -9.18 -4.69
C LEU A 129 11.52 -8.87 -3.80
N VAL A 130 11.42 -9.06 -2.48
CA VAL A 130 12.49 -8.74 -1.53
C VAL A 130 13.77 -9.54 -1.81
N GLN A 131 13.66 -10.78 -2.27
CA GLN A 131 14.82 -11.59 -2.68
C GLN A 131 15.50 -11.03 -3.93
N CYS A 132 14.74 -10.45 -4.85
CA CYS A 132 15.29 -9.83 -6.07
C CYS A 132 15.93 -8.45 -5.82
N LEU A 133 15.65 -7.79 -4.69
CA LEU A 133 16.21 -6.49 -4.37
C LEU A 133 17.61 -6.60 -3.75
N SER A 134 18.55 -5.82 -4.27
CA SER A 134 19.87 -5.64 -3.64
C SER A 134 19.75 -4.93 -2.29
N ALA A 135 20.74 -5.10 -1.41
CA ALA A 135 20.80 -4.39 -0.12
C ALA A 135 20.70 -2.86 -0.27
N ARG A 136 21.29 -2.30 -1.34
CA ARG A 136 21.17 -0.87 -1.65
C ARG A 136 19.74 -0.47 -1.99
N GLN A 137 19.02 -1.29 -2.77
CA GLN A 137 17.63 -1.02 -3.11
C GLN A 137 16.71 -1.10 -1.89
N LYS A 138 16.89 -2.10 -1.03
CA LYS A 138 16.10 -2.23 0.22
C LYS A 138 16.24 -1.00 1.11
N LYS A 139 17.44 -0.40 1.19
CA LYS A 139 17.72 0.80 1.98
C LYS A 139 17.06 2.07 1.48
N VAL A 140 16.67 2.15 0.21
CA VAL A 140 16.09 3.37 -0.40
C VAL A 140 14.58 3.29 -0.57
N LEU A 141 13.97 2.14 -0.28
CA LEU A 141 12.51 2.01 -0.25
C LEU A 141 11.93 2.94 0.84
N ARG A 142 10.74 3.46 0.58
CA ARG A 142 10.02 4.36 1.49
C ARG A 142 8.72 3.75 1.94
N ASN A 143 7.84 3.46 0.99
CA ASN A 143 6.54 2.84 1.25
C ASN A 143 6.35 1.63 0.32
N ILE A 144 5.86 0.52 0.87
CA ILE A 144 5.43 -0.67 0.13
C ILE A 144 3.96 -0.92 0.45
N THR A 145 3.11 -0.87 -0.56
CA THR A 145 1.69 -1.23 -0.45
C THR A 145 1.46 -2.60 -1.07
N LEU A 146 0.86 -3.50 -0.31
CA LEU A 146 0.39 -4.77 -0.84
C LEU A 146 -1.05 -4.56 -1.32
N ASP A 147 -1.30 -4.69 -2.62
CA ASP A 147 -2.67 -4.66 -3.14
C ASP A 147 -3.35 -6.01 -2.83
N GLN A 148 -4.62 -6.05 -2.43
CA GLN A 148 -5.35 -7.32 -2.39
C GLN A 148 -6.64 -7.15 -3.16
N SER A 149 -6.80 -7.96 -4.21
CA SER A 149 -7.94 -7.85 -5.11
C SER A 149 -9.06 -8.85 -4.80
N VAL A 150 -8.88 -9.78 -3.86
CA VAL A 150 -9.90 -10.80 -3.55
C VAL A 150 -9.83 -11.24 -2.08
N GLU A 151 -10.99 -11.48 -1.47
CA GLU A 151 -11.09 -12.26 -0.23
C GLU A 151 -10.28 -13.56 -0.37
N LEU A 152 -9.29 -13.74 0.50
CA LEU A 152 -8.57 -15.00 0.58
C LEU A 152 -9.55 -16.14 0.84
N PRO A 153 -9.58 -17.18 -0.03
CA PRO A 153 -10.27 -18.41 0.29
C PRO A 153 -9.83 -18.88 1.68
N ARG A 154 -10.80 -19.19 2.55
CA ARG A 154 -10.53 -19.58 3.96
C ARG A 154 -9.49 -20.69 4.07
N GLN A 155 -9.42 -21.57 3.06
CA GLN A 155 -8.49 -22.69 2.97
C GLN A 155 -7.03 -22.26 2.87
N LEU A 156 -6.73 -21.08 2.30
CA LEU A 156 -5.35 -20.58 2.18
C LEU A 156 -4.82 -19.93 3.46
N LEU A 157 -5.70 -19.56 4.40
CA LEU A 157 -5.28 -18.93 5.66
C LEU A 157 -4.59 -19.91 6.62
N SER A 158 -4.83 -21.21 6.45
CA SER A 158 -4.17 -22.28 7.20
C SER A 158 -2.93 -22.85 6.48
N ASP A 159 -2.60 -22.34 5.29
CA ASP A 159 -1.44 -22.82 4.54
C ASP A 159 -0.16 -22.30 5.19
N SER A 160 0.77 -23.19 5.53
CA SER A 160 2.06 -22.83 6.15
C SER A 160 2.82 -21.82 5.30
N PHE A 161 2.70 -21.94 3.97
CA PHE A 161 3.37 -21.06 3.04
C PHE A 161 2.93 -19.59 3.18
N TYR A 162 1.65 -19.36 3.51
CA TYR A 162 1.14 -18.01 3.73
C TYR A 162 1.69 -17.40 5.02
N LEU A 163 1.77 -18.21 6.09
CA LEU A 163 2.37 -17.78 7.35
C LEU A 163 3.86 -17.45 7.19
N ASP A 164 4.61 -18.26 6.44
CA ASP A 164 6.03 -18.00 6.15
C ASP A 164 6.24 -16.70 5.35
N ALA A 165 5.37 -16.45 4.37
CA ALA A 165 5.40 -15.20 3.61
C ALA A 165 5.08 -13.98 4.49
N PHE A 166 4.15 -14.14 5.43
CA PHE A 166 3.81 -13.09 6.39
C PHE A 166 4.95 -12.81 7.38
N GLU A 167 5.58 -13.86 7.93
CA GLU A 167 6.78 -13.70 8.78
C GLU A 167 7.92 -13.01 8.01
N THR A 168 8.07 -13.29 6.71
CA THR A 168 9.04 -12.57 5.86
C THR A 168 8.75 -11.07 5.79
N ILE A 169 7.47 -10.66 5.74
CA ILE A 169 7.06 -9.25 5.80
C ILE A 169 7.46 -8.65 7.15
N LEU A 170 7.14 -9.35 8.25
CA LEU A 170 7.48 -8.89 9.60
C LEU A 170 8.99 -8.73 9.79
N ASP A 171 9.78 -9.70 9.36
CA ASP A 171 11.24 -9.66 9.44
C ASP A 171 11.84 -8.56 8.57
N PHE A 172 11.27 -8.33 7.38
CA PHE A 172 11.67 -7.22 6.55
C PHE A 172 11.38 -5.88 7.24
N ALA A 173 10.19 -5.71 7.82
CA ALA A 173 9.81 -4.50 8.54
C ALA A 173 10.73 -4.23 9.74
N ARG A 174 11.06 -5.27 10.53
CA ARG A 174 12.01 -5.18 11.67
C ARG A 174 13.41 -4.74 11.23
N THR A 175 13.88 -5.27 10.11
CA THR A 175 15.23 -4.97 9.60
C THR A 175 15.31 -3.64 8.83
N HIS A 176 14.16 -3.08 8.42
CA HIS A 176 14.06 -1.84 7.65
C HIS A 176 13.00 -0.90 8.27
N PRO A 177 13.23 -0.37 9.49
CA PRO A 177 12.22 0.41 10.23
C PRO A 177 11.78 1.70 9.51
N ASN A 178 12.59 2.21 8.56
CA ASN A 178 12.27 3.38 7.77
C ASN A 178 11.32 3.09 6.59
N VAL A 179 11.04 1.82 6.29
CA VAL A 179 10.15 1.41 5.20
C VAL A 179 8.76 1.17 5.75
N LYS A 180 7.78 1.99 5.36
CA LYS A 180 6.36 1.77 5.70
C LYS A 180 5.83 0.60 4.87
N ILE A 181 5.16 -0.35 5.51
CA ILE A 181 4.50 -1.47 4.82
C ILE A 181 3.00 -1.38 5.08
N SER A 182 2.27 -1.13 4.01
CA SER A 182 0.81 -1.03 4.00
C SER A 182 0.22 -2.37 3.60
N LEU A 183 -0.39 -3.07 4.56
CA LEU A 183 -1.10 -4.33 4.34
C LEU A 183 -2.60 -4.07 4.25
N PRO A 184 -3.28 -4.59 3.22
CA PRO A 184 -4.73 -4.49 3.13
C PRO A 184 -5.34 -5.48 4.11
N ALA A 185 -6.44 -5.09 4.72
CA ALA A 185 -7.24 -5.94 5.59
C ALA A 185 -8.64 -6.05 4.95
N PRO A 186 -8.87 -7.04 4.06
CA PRO A 186 -10.11 -7.13 3.28
C PRO A 186 -11.39 -7.29 4.10
N HIS A 187 -11.27 -7.68 5.37
CA HIS A 187 -12.41 -7.77 6.28
C HIS A 187 -12.73 -6.43 6.94
N LEU A 188 -11.81 -5.46 6.86
CA LEU A 188 -12.02 -4.09 7.29
C LEU A 188 -12.61 -3.31 6.11
N GLN A 189 -13.82 -3.67 5.69
CA GLN A 189 -14.54 -2.97 4.63
C GLN A 189 -15.60 -2.03 5.23
N PRO A 190 -15.73 -0.80 4.70
CA PRO A 190 -16.80 0.12 5.11
C PRO A 190 -18.20 -0.40 4.82
N GLU A 191 -18.35 -1.41 3.95
CA GLU A 191 -19.63 -2.09 3.70
C GLU A 191 -20.21 -2.78 4.95
N PHE A 192 -19.37 -3.07 5.95
CA PHE A 192 -19.83 -3.59 7.26
C PHE A 192 -20.29 -2.47 8.21
N GLY A 193 -20.27 -1.23 7.73
CA GLY A 193 -20.69 -0.02 8.39
C GLY A 193 -19.93 0.29 9.67
N ALA A 194 -20.58 0.90 10.67
CA ALA A 194 -20.01 1.18 11.99
C ALA A 194 -19.24 -0.01 12.65
N ARG A 195 -19.55 -1.27 12.27
CA ARG A 195 -18.84 -2.46 12.78
C ARG A 195 -17.39 -2.55 12.29
N PHE A 196 -17.09 -1.97 11.15
CA PHE A 196 -15.72 -1.90 10.62
C PHE A 196 -14.77 -1.24 11.63
N VAL A 197 -15.23 -0.19 12.30
CA VAL A 197 -14.44 0.56 13.27
C VAL A 197 -14.04 -0.31 14.46
N PHE A 198 -14.97 -1.12 14.95
CA PHE A 198 -14.72 -2.10 16.02
C PHE A 198 -13.76 -3.20 15.58
N GLN A 199 -13.80 -3.60 14.30
CA GLN A 199 -12.88 -4.59 13.75
C GLN A 199 -11.46 -4.05 13.57
N VAL A 200 -11.30 -2.78 13.15
CA VAL A 200 -9.99 -2.11 13.08
C VAL A 200 -9.39 -2.04 14.48
N SER A 201 -10.17 -1.55 15.43
CA SER A 201 -9.83 -1.46 16.85
C SER A 201 -9.39 -2.81 17.43
N ALA A 202 -10.16 -3.87 17.16
CA ALA A 202 -9.83 -5.24 17.51
C ALA A 202 -8.51 -5.73 16.90
N ALA A 203 -8.29 -5.48 15.62
CA ALA A 203 -7.09 -5.90 14.92
C ALA A 203 -5.84 -5.22 15.50
N ILE A 204 -5.93 -3.93 15.85
CA ILE A 204 -4.88 -3.18 16.54
C ILE A 204 -4.57 -3.79 17.90
N LEU A 205 -5.59 -4.06 18.71
CA LEU A 205 -5.45 -4.69 20.02
C LEU A 205 -4.76 -6.05 19.94
N ALA A 206 -5.17 -6.89 18.99
CA ALA A 206 -4.57 -8.21 18.77
C ALA A 206 -3.12 -8.10 18.29
N ALA A 207 -2.84 -7.15 17.39
CA ALA A 207 -1.52 -6.98 16.77
C ALA A 207 -0.48 -6.41 17.74
N ARG A 208 -0.83 -5.37 18.51
CA ARG A 208 0.16 -4.62 19.31
C ARG A 208 0.29 -5.06 20.75
N LYS A 209 -0.64 -5.89 21.24
CA LYS A 209 -0.75 -6.23 22.67
C LYS A 209 -0.91 -4.97 23.55
N GLU A 210 -1.42 -3.88 22.98
CA GLU A 210 -1.64 -2.59 23.64
C GLU A 210 -3.06 -2.52 24.25
N GLU A 211 -3.35 -3.44 25.18
CA GLU A 211 -4.58 -3.40 25.99
C GLU A 211 -4.86 -2.03 26.68
N PRO A 212 -3.86 -1.27 27.19
CA PRO A 212 -4.13 -0.07 27.98
C PRO A 212 -4.59 1.16 27.19
N TYR A 213 -4.34 1.23 25.88
CA TYR A 213 -4.68 2.43 25.11
C TYR A 213 -6.20 2.53 24.91
N MET A 214 -6.87 1.39 24.71
CA MET A 214 -8.29 1.32 24.37
C MET A 214 -9.25 1.39 25.56
N SER A 215 -8.80 0.99 26.76
CA SER A 215 -9.59 1.17 27.98
C SER A 215 -9.88 2.65 28.30
N ARG A 216 -9.17 3.57 27.63
CA ARG A 216 -9.40 5.02 27.69
C ARG A 216 -10.45 5.53 26.71
N PHE A 217 -10.64 4.87 25.57
CA PHE A 217 -11.47 5.38 24.46
C PHE A 217 -12.78 4.60 24.26
N LEU A 218 -12.83 3.33 24.66
CA LEU A 218 -14.05 2.54 24.54
C LEU A 218 -14.86 2.59 25.83
N LEU A 219 -16.13 2.97 25.71
CA LEU A 219 -17.13 2.63 26.72
C LEU A 219 -17.03 1.13 27.02
N PRO A 220 -17.10 0.69 28.31
CA PRO A 220 -16.94 -0.72 28.66
C PRO A 220 -17.81 -1.68 27.84
N CYS A 221 -19.03 -1.27 27.48
CA CYS A 221 -19.93 -2.04 26.62
C CYS A 221 -19.42 -2.24 25.18
N VAL A 222 -18.69 -1.26 24.64
CA VAL A 222 -18.08 -1.33 23.32
C VAL A 222 -16.83 -2.22 23.37
N PHE A 223 -16.04 -2.13 24.44
CA PHE A 223 -14.91 -3.02 24.65
C PHE A 223 -15.35 -4.49 24.76
N ASP A 224 -16.39 -4.79 25.54
CA ASP A 224 -16.93 -6.14 25.66
C ASP A 224 -17.54 -6.65 24.34
N PHE A 225 -18.18 -5.77 23.57
CA PHE A 225 -18.68 -6.09 22.22
C PHE A 225 -17.53 -6.40 21.25
N VAL A 226 -16.49 -5.57 21.22
CA VAL A 226 -15.28 -5.78 20.43
C VAL A 226 -14.61 -7.10 20.81
N LYS A 227 -14.42 -7.35 22.11
CA LYS A 227 -13.78 -8.55 22.65
C LYS A 227 -14.58 -9.82 22.33
N THR A 228 -15.89 -9.80 22.54
CA THR A 228 -16.77 -10.94 22.23
C THR A 228 -16.78 -11.22 20.73
N ARG A 229 -16.76 -10.18 19.88
CA ARG A 229 -16.64 -10.35 18.43
C ARG A 229 -15.26 -10.80 18.00
N MET A 230 -14.18 -10.36 18.66
CA MET A 230 -12.85 -10.88 18.42
C MET A 230 -12.77 -12.38 18.70
N ASP A 231 -13.40 -12.85 19.77
CA ASP A 231 -13.37 -14.28 20.11
C ASP A 231 -14.33 -15.12 19.24
N ASP A 232 -15.40 -14.52 18.70
CA ASP A 232 -16.35 -15.16 17.77
C ASP A 232 -15.84 -15.18 16.31
N ILE A 233 -14.93 -14.27 15.95
CA ILE A 233 -14.40 -14.16 14.59
C ILE A 233 -13.16 -15.06 14.44
N GLN A 234 -13.30 -16.17 13.70
CA GLN A 234 -12.18 -17.00 13.19
C GLN A 234 -11.06 -16.20 12.46
N ARG A 235 -11.31 -14.93 12.09
CA ARG A 235 -10.32 -14.01 11.52
C ARG A 235 -9.41 -13.37 12.58
N ALA A 236 -9.81 -13.28 13.84
CA ALA A 236 -8.93 -12.86 14.93
C ALA A 236 -7.88 -13.94 15.24
N SER A 237 -8.26 -15.22 15.19
CA SER A 237 -7.28 -16.31 15.27
C SER A 237 -6.30 -16.30 14.12
N PHE A 238 -6.73 -15.89 12.91
CA PHE A 238 -5.82 -15.68 11.78
C PHE A 238 -4.80 -14.58 12.09
N TRP A 239 -5.24 -13.39 12.51
CA TRP A 239 -4.30 -12.32 12.86
C TRP A 239 -3.39 -12.68 14.03
N ARG A 240 -3.91 -13.32 15.08
CA ARG A 240 -3.10 -13.85 16.18
C ARG A 240 -2.07 -14.88 15.69
N SER A 241 -2.41 -15.66 14.66
CA SER A 241 -1.50 -16.65 14.06
C SER A 241 -0.45 -16.01 13.15
N CYS A 242 -0.79 -14.92 12.46
CA CYS A 242 0.12 -14.13 11.63
C CYS A 242 1.05 -13.24 12.46
N PHE A 243 0.62 -12.79 13.64
CA PHE A 243 1.38 -11.93 14.54
C PHE A 243 1.81 -12.68 15.80
N ARG A 244 2.70 -13.68 15.64
CA ARG A 244 3.23 -14.44 16.78
C ARG A 244 4.12 -13.59 17.70
N GLY A 245 4.68 -12.50 17.18
CA GLY A 245 5.51 -11.53 17.90
C GLY A 245 4.91 -10.13 17.93
N GLY A 246 5.68 -9.16 18.45
CA GLY A 246 5.33 -7.75 18.33
C GLY A 246 5.28 -7.33 16.85
N VAL A 247 4.23 -6.62 16.48
CA VAL A 247 4.08 -6.03 15.13
C VAL A 247 4.94 -4.77 15.04
N PRO A 248 5.87 -4.69 14.08
CA PRO A 248 6.71 -3.51 13.91
C PRO A 248 5.90 -2.23 13.68
N GLU A 249 6.36 -1.12 14.24
CA GLU A 249 5.70 0.19 14.15
C GLU A 249 5.62 0.75 12.73
N ASN A 250 6.34 0.20 11.76
CA ASN A 250 6.28 0.59 10.35
C ASN A 250 5.32 -0.28 9.52
N ILE A 251 4.68 -1.28 10.12
CA ILE A 251 3.56 -1.99 9.49
C ILE A 251 2.28 -1.26 9.80
N ARG A 252 1.51 -1.02 8.75
CA ARG A 252 0.18 -0.41 8.79
C ARG A 252 -0.80 -1.41 8.20
N LEU A 253 -1.89 -1.70 8.88
CA LEU A 253 -3.02 -2.36 8.21
C LEU A 253 -4.01 -1.30 7.76
N PHE A 254 -4.55 -1.51 6.56
CA PHE A 254 -5.46 -0.61 5.91
C PHE A 254 -6.80 -1.26 5.66
N PRO A 255 -7.89 -0.52 5.90
CA PRO A 255 -9.20 -0.89 5.40
C PRO A 255 -9.14 -1.08 3.89
N TRP A 256 -9.94 -2.01 3.38
CA TRP A 256 -10.07 -2.19 1.94
C TRP A 256 -11.32 -1.47 1.43
N GLY A 257 -11.21 -0.83 0.26
CA GLY A 257 -12.28 -0.02 -0.33
C GLY A 257 -12.14 1.48 -0.07
N GLU A 258 -13.15 2.25 -0.45
CA GLU A 258 -13.23 3.70 -0.25
C GLU A 258 -13.84 4.01 1.12
N PHE A 259 -13.24 4.91 1.89
CA PHE A 259 -13.85 5.40 3.12
C PHE A 259 -14.71 6.60 2.86
N ASP A 260 -15.99 6.42 3.20
CA ASP A 260 -16.95 7.48 3.24
C ASP A 260 -17.15 7.88 4.70
N GLU A 261 -16.49 8.97 5.09
CA GLU A 261 -16.58 9.51 6.45
C GLU A 261 -18.02 9.92 6.80
N ALA A 262 -18.77 10.48 5.84
CA ALA A 262 -20.14 10.94 6.06
C ALA A 262 -21.06 9.75 6.32
N LYS A 263 -20.97 8.71 5.50
CA LYS A 263 -21.70 7.46 5.71
C LYS A 263 -21.30 6.80 7.03
N THR A 264 -20.01 6.78 7.34
CA THR A 264 -19.51 6.22 8.61
C THR A 264 -20.10 6.99 9.79
N ARG A 265 -20.15 8.34 9.73
CA ARG A 265 -20.79 9.18 10.76
C ARG A 265 -22.30 8.91 10.87
N GLU A 266 -23.02 8.83 9.75
CA GLU A 266 -24.48 8.55 9.74
C GLU A 266 -24.80 7.21 10.40
N GLU A 267 -24.07 6.15 10.06
CA GLU A 267 -24.28 4.83 10.66
C GLU A 267 -23.92 4.79 12.15
N LEU A 268 -22.93 5.58 12.54
CA LEU A 268 -22.46 5.72 13.92
C LEU A 268 -23.42 6.56 14.79
N GLU A 269 -24.06 7.57 14.23
CA GLU A 269 -25.11 8.37 14.89
C GLU A 269 -26.31 7.52 15.34
N ASN A 270 -26.52 6.38 14.70
CA ASN A 270 -27.58 5.44 15.04
C ASN A 270 -27.22 4.48 16.20
N ILE A 271 -26.03 4.58 16.81
CA ILE A 271 -25.64 3.76 17.97
C ILE A 271 -26.13 4.41 19.28
N PRO A 272 -27.02 3.74 20.05
CA PRO A 272 -27.48 4.26 21.33
C PRO A 272 -26.36 4.27 22.38
N CYS A 273 -26.30 5.33 23.21
CA CYS A 273 -25.29 5.65 24.24
C CYS A 273 -24.05 6.41 23.75
N ARG A 274 -24.24 7.67 23.33
CA ARG A 274 -23.16 8.58 22.94
C ARG A 274 -22.86 9.61 24.03
N ASP A 275 -21.60 9.69 24.43
CA ASP A 275 -21.01 10.92 24.96
C ASP A 275 -20.36 11.64 23.77
N ASP A 276 -20.91 12.78 23.36
CA ASP A 276 -20.53 13.46 22.12
C ASP A 276 -19.04 13.87 22.10
N ALA A 277 -18.42 14.15 23.24
CA ALA A 277 -17.03 14.59 23.32
C ALA A 277 -16.05 13.44 23.08
N ALA A 278 -16.17 12.36 23.87
CA ALA A 278 -15.32 11.17 23.71
C ALA A 278 -15.49 10.52 22.33
N TRP A 279 -16.68 10.68 21.74
CA TRP A 279 -16.98 10.14 20.41
C TRP A 279 -16.29 10.88 19.28
N ASN A 280 -16.24 12.21 19.32
CA ASN A 280 -15.56 12.99 18.28
C ASN A 280 -14.05 12.73 18.28
N GLU A 281 -13.44 12.67 19.48
CA GLU A 281 -12.02 12.29 19.61
C GLU A 281 -11.75 10.89 19.03
N TRP A 282 -12.68 9.95 19.22
CA TRP A 282 -12.56 8.61 18.65
C TRP A 282 -12.72 8.60 17.13
N LEU A 283 -13.67 9.36 16.57
CA LEU A 283 -13.83 9.54 15.12
C LEU A 283 -12.57 10.13 14.48
N ASP A 284 -11.97 11.14 15.11
CA ASP A 284 -10.73 11.75 14.65
C ASP A 284 -9.58 10.71 14.66
N ALA A 285 -9.49 9.89 15.70
CA ALA A 285 -8.51 8.80 15.76
C ALA A 285 -8.73 7.74 14.65
N ILE A 286 -9.97 7.43 14.30
CA ILE A 286 -10.28 6.50 13.19
C ILE A 286 -9.94 7.11 11.84
N GLY A 287 -10.26 8.39 11.64
CA GLY A 287 -9.86 9.15 10.47
C GLY A 287 -8.35 9.13 10.30
N GLU A 288 -7.61 9.39 11.37
CA GLU A 288 -6.15 9.30 11.40
C GLU A 288 -5.65 7.89 11.06
N ILE A 289 -6.27 6.83 11.61
CA ILE A 289 -5.95 5.44 11.26
C ILE A 289 -6.25 5.16 9.78
N TYR A 290 -7.31 5.72 9.21
CA TYR A 290 -7.63 5.53 7.80
C TYR A 290 -6.57 6.20 6.92
N GLU A 291 -6.24 7.46 7.21
CA GLU A 291 -5.32 8.31 6.45
C GLU A 291 -3.86 7.92 6.61
N ASN A 292 -3.47 7.38 7.77
CA ASN A 292 -2.07 7.11 8.09
C ASN A 292 -1.79 5.62 8.29
N GLY A 293 -2.83 4.83 8.55
CA GLY A 293 -2.77 3.43 8.98
C GLY A 293 -2.48 3.34 10.45
N PHE A 294 -2.70 2.19 11.07
CA PHE A 294 -2.31 2.00 12.47
C PHE A 294 -0.86 1.63 12.63
#